data_AF-A0A523NGT8-F1
#
_entry.id   AF-A0A523NGT8-F1
#
_cell.length_a   1.000
_cell.length_b   1.000
_cell.length_c   1.000
_cell.angle_alpha   90.00
_cell.angle_beta   90.00
_cell.angle_gamma   90.00
#
_symmetry.space_group_name_H-M   'P 1'
#
loop_
_entity.id
_entity.type
_entity.pdbx_description
1 polymer ?
#
loop_
_entity_poly.entity_id
_entity_poly.type
_entity_poly.pdbx_seq_one_letter_code
_entity_poly.pdbx_strand_id
1 'polypeptide(L)'
;EKKYVQYDDGGYLIEGDQSIDILNEKLNLDLPHGDYETLAGLMIQDLERIPGPGDQVTVDNFRLTVKEASKRKINSVILRRISSDYPQHDATPNESKDSTMHDGDATASEPANKKSKSQDT
;
A
#
# COMPACT_ATOMS: atom_id res chain seq x y z
N GLU A 1 -7.69 30.18 8.37
CA GLU A 1 -6.68 30.06 7.30
C GLU A 1 -6.80 28.70 6.60
N LYS A 2 -6.44 28.62 5.32
CA LYS A 2 -6.50 27.38 4.54
C LYS A 2 -5.29 26.52 4.88
N LYS A 3 -5.51 25.46 5.67
CA LYS A 3 -4.48 24.52 6.13
C LYS A 3 -4.06 23.48 5.07
N TYR A 4 -4.77 23.44 3.94
CA TYR A 4 -4.48 22.59 2.78
C TYR A 4 -5.12 23.15 1.51
N VAL A 5 -4.57 22.77 0.35
CA VAL A 5 -5.07 23.06 -1.00
C VAL A 5 -5.15 21.76 -1.79
N GLN A 6 -6.30 21.47 -2.39
CA GLN A 6 -6.45 20.30 -3.27
C GLN A 6 -6.00 20.65 -4.69
N TYR A 7 -5.26 19.74 -5.31
CA TYR A 7 -4.91 19.78 -6.72
C TYR A 7 -5.96 19.04 -7.57
N ASP A 8 -6.06 19.42 -8.84
CA ASP A 8 -7.03 18.87 -9.80
C ASP A 8 -6.79 17.38 -10.10
N ASP A 9 -5.55 16.92 -9.92
CA ASP A 9 -5.10 15.55 -10.16
C ASP A 9 -5.30 14.60 -8.95
N GLY A 10 -6.01 15.05 -7.91
CA GLY A 10 -6.23 14.28 -6.69
C GLY A 10 -5.07 14.35 -5.68
N GLY A 11 -4.07 15.21 -5.92
CA GLY A 11 -3.07 15.55 -4.91
C GLY A 11 -3.58 16.56 -3.88
N TYR A 12 -2.94 16.61 -2.71
CA TYR A 12 -3.21 17.60 -1.67
C TYR A 12 -1.92 18.28 -1.26
N LEU A 13 -1.86 19.61 -1.38
CA LEU A 13 -0.83 20.44 -0.75
C LEU A 13 -1.23 20.70 0.70
N ILE A 14 -0.42 20.24 1.63
CA ILE A 14 -0.68 20.29 3.06
C ILE A 14 0.51 20.98 3.75
N GLU A 15 0.24 21.79 4.77
CA GLU A 15 1.30 22.36 5.60
C GLU A 15 1.99 21.28 6.44
N GLY A 16 3.32 21.35 6.56
CA GLY A 16 4.10 20.32 7.25
C GLY A 16 3.77 20.18 8.74
N ASP A 17 3.15 21.19 9.34
CA ASP A 17 2.73 21.22 10.75
C ASP A 17 1.36 20.58 10.99
N GLN A 18 0.67 20.13 9.95
CA GLN A 18 -0.61 19.47 10.12
C GLN A 18 -0.45 18.10 10.75
N SER A 19 -1.28 17.84 11.76
CA SER A 19 -1.36 16.54 12.42
C SER A 19 -1.95 15.50 11.49
N ILE A 20 -1.39 14.30 11.51
CA ILE A 20 -1.83 13.20 10.64
C ILE A 20 -3.26 12.79 10.98
N ASP A 21 -3.62 12.75 12.26
CA ASP A 21 -4.99 12.44 12.71
C ASP A 21 -6.02 13.39 12.09
N ILE A 22 -5.73 14.70 12.12
CA ILE A 22 -6.61 15.73 11.55
C ILE A 22 -6.73 15.57 10.04
N LEU A 23 -5.65 15.20 9.35
CA LEU A 23 -5.66 14.97 7.91
C LEU A 23 -6.46 13.73 7.56
N ASN A 24 -6.28 12.63 8.29
CA ASN A 24 -7.05 11.40 8.13
C ASN A 24 -8.55 11.67 8.34
N GLU A 25 -8.94 12.39 9.39
CA GLU A 25 -10.35 12.73 9.66
C GLU A 25 -10.96 13.68 8.61
N LYS A 26 -10.23 14.72 8.20
CA LYS A 26 -10.77 15.74 7.28
C LYS A 26 -10.76 15.33 5.83
N LEU A 27 -9.73 14.60 5.41
CA LEU A 27 -9.50 14.24 4.01
C LEU A 27 -9.82 12.76 3.74
N ASN A 28 -10.27 12.00 4.76
CA ASN A 28 -10.46 10.54 4.69
C ASN A 28 -9.22 9.84 4.12
N LEU A 29 -8.05 10.26 4.62
CA LEU A 29 -6.78 9.60 4.34
C LEU A 29 -6.57 8.47 5.35
N ASP A 30 -5.80 7.47 4.93
CA ASP A 30 -5.41 6.32 5.77
C ASP A 30 -3.89 6.34 5.93
N LEU A 31 -3.34 7.49 6.34
CA LEU A 31 -1.91 7.61 6.61
C LEU A 31 -1.58 6.82 7.88
N PRO A 32 -0.45 6.09 7.91
CA PRO A 32 -0.07 5.34 9.09
C PRO A 32 0.31 6.27 10.23
N HIS A 33 0.10 5.80 11.45
CA HIS A 33 0.50 6.46 12.69
C HIS A 33 1.77 5.80 13.25
N GLY A 34 2.62 6.57 13.92
CA GLY A 34 3.87 6.09 14.52
C GLY A 34 4.35 7.03 15.62
N ASP A 35 5.67 7.12 15.84
CA ASP A 35 6.28 8.07 16.79
C ASP A 35 6.24 9.54 16.32
N TYR A 36 5.55 9.81 15.22
CA TYR A 36 5.39 11.11 14.61
C TYR A 36 3.93 11.58 14.73
N GLU A 37 3.73 12.86 14.99
CA GLU A 37 2.39 13.46 15.11
C GLU A 37 1.98 14.26 13.87
N THR A 38 2.97 14.73 13.10
CA THR A 38 2.77 15.65 11.97
C THR A 38 3.34 15.07 10.68
N LEU A 39 2.85 15.61 9.56
CA LEU A 39 3.33 15.22 8.23
C LEU A 39 4.84 15.50 8.07
N ALA A 40 5.35 16.60 8.63
CA ALA A 40 6.78 16.87 8.64
C ALA A 40 7.55 15.87 9.52
N GLY A 41 7.01 15.51 10.68
CA GLY A 41 7.61 14.51 11.57
C GLY A 41 7.77 13.15 10.89
N LEU A 42 6.72 12.69 10.20
CA LEU A 42 6.73 11.46 9.42
C LEU A 42 7.88 11.44 8.40
N MET A 43 8.01 12.50 7.59
CA MET A 43 9.06 12.55 6.56
C MET A 43 10.47 12.66 7.13
N ILE A 44 10.66 13.39 8.24
CA ILE A 44 11.96 13.51 8.90
C ILE A 44 12.39 12.18 9.51
N GLN A 45 11.45 11.45 10.11
CA GLN A 45 11.71 10.15 10.71
C GLN A 45 12.07 9.10 9.65
N ASP A 46 11.35 9.06 8.53
CA ASP A 46 11.63 8.12 7.44
C ASP A 46 12.98 8.40 6.74
N LEU A 47 13.30 9.67 6.52
CA LEU A 47 14.53 10.07 5.84
C LEU A 47 15.76 10.13 6.75
N GLU A 48 15.57 10.02 8.07
CA GLU A 48 16.59 10.18 9.13
C GLU A 48 17.47 11.44 8.96
N ARG A 49 16.95 12.46 8.27
CA ARG A 49 17.66 13.71 7.94
C ARG A 49 16.66 14.84 7.74
N ILE A 50 17.16 16.07 7.60
CA ILE A 50 16.32 17.21 7.23
C ILE A 50 16.00 17.12 5.72
N PRO A 51 14.74 16.91 5.33
CA PRO A 51 14.36 16.82 3.93
C PRO A 51 14.52 18.15 3.19
N GLY A 52 14.96 18.05 1.95
CA GLY A 52 15.04 19.17 1.02
C GLY A 52 13.81 19.29 0.11
N PRO A 53 13.59 20.45 -0.53
CA PRO A 53 12.57 20.58 -1.57
C PRO A 53 12.83 19.58 -2.71
N GLY A 54 11.80 18.84 -3.09
CA GLY A 54 11.88 17.77 -4.09
C GLY A 54 12.14 16.37 -3.53
N ASP A 55 12.51 16.25 -2.24
CA ASP A 55 12.60 14.95 -1.57
C ASP A 55 11.23 14.29 -1.50
N GLN A 56 11.23 12.96 -1.62
CA GLN A 56 10.03 12.16 -1.73
C GLN A 56 10.13 10.94 -0.83
N VAL A 57 9.04 10.68 -0.13
CA VAL A 57 8.87 9.52 0.73
C VAL A 57 7.62 8.80 0.29
N THR A 58 7.68 7.48 0.24
CA THR A 58 6.52 6.63 -0.03
C THR A 58 6.20 5.86 1.22
N VAL A 59 4.98 6.03 1.71
CA VAL A 59 4.49 5.36 2.91
C VAL A 59 3.17 4.69 2.55
N ASP A 60 3.11 3.37 2.72
CA ASP A 60 2.01 2.53 2.27
C ASP A 60 1.61 2.80 0.81
N ASN A 61 0.40 3.32 0.60
CA ASN A 61 -0.17 3.65 -0.71
C ASN A 61 -0.13 5.16 -0.99
N PHE A 62 0.68 5.92 -0.26
CA PHE A 62 0.78 7.37 -0.37
C PHE A 62 2.22 7.80 -0.72
N ARG A 63 2.32 8.78 -1.61
CA ARG A 63 3.56 9.46 -1.97
C ARG A 63 3.52 10.87 -1.40
N LEU A 64 4.46 11.16 -0.52
CA LEU A 64 4.67 12.48 0.04
C LEU A 64 5.86 13.12 -0.66
N THR A 65 5.67 14.33 -1.18
CA THR A 65 6.70 15.09 -1.89
C THR A 65 6.87 16.44 -1.23
N VAL A 66 8.08 16.79 -0.82
CA VAL A 66 8.35 18.09 -0.22
C VAL A 66 8.26 19.17 -1.29
N LYS A 67 7.25 20.03 -1.18
CA LYS A 67 7.10 21.19 -2.07
C LYS A 67 8.02 22.32 -1.64
N GLU A 68 8.02 22.60 -0.34
CA GLU A 68 8.84 23.66 0.24
C GLU A 68 9.34 23.23 1.61
N ALA A 69 10.65 23.32 1.82
CA ALA A 69 11.29 23.10 3.09
C ALA A 69 12.35 24.16 3.34
N SER A 70 12.50 24.50 4.62
CA SER A 70 13.58 25.33 5.15
C SER A 70 14.65 24.45 5.78
N LYS A 71 15.82 25.03 6.12
CA LYS A 71 16.93 24.31 6.80
C LYS A 71 16.58 23.64 8.14
N ARG A 72 15.39 23.89 8.68
CA ARG A 72 14.97 23.44 10.01
C ARG A 72 13.64 22.68 10.02
N LYS A 73 12.81 22.82 8.97
CA LYS A 73 11.47 22.26 8.94
C LYS A 73 10.92 22.19 7.51
N ILE A 74 9.94 21.33 7.31
CA ILE A 74 9.13 21.33 6.09
C ILE A 74 8.01 22.37 6.24
N ASN A 75 7.83 23.21 5.22
CA ASN A 75 6.74 24.18 5.16
C ASN A 75 5.52 23.56 4.50
N SER A 76 5.69 22.87 3.37
CA SER A 76 4.57 22.27 2.63
C SER A 76 4.96 20.97 1.94
N VAL A 77 4.01 20.05 1.92
CA VAL A 77 4.14 18.71 1.34
C VAL A 77 2.97 18.46 0.41
N ILE A 78 3.26 17.82 -0.72
CA ILE A 78 2.27 17.31 -1.66
C ILE A 78 2.07 15.84 -1.32
N LEU A 79 0.86 15.50 -0.89
CA LEU A 79 0.42 14.14 -0.70
C LEU A 79 -0.34 13.67 -1.94
N ARG A 80 0.04 12.51 -2.47
CA ARG A 80 -0.68 11.84 -3.56
C ARG A 80 -0.92 10.38 -3.20
N ARG A 81 -2.12 9.88 -3.48
CA ARG A 81 -2.39 8.45 -3.40
C ARG A 81 -1.80 7.75 -4.62
N ILE A 82 -0.97 6.75 -4.39
CA ILE A 82 -0.54 5.81 -5.41
C ILE A 82 -1.65 4.76 -5.50
N SER A 83 -2.73 5.08 -6.21
CA SER A 83 -3.66 4.04 -6.62
C SER A 83 -2.90 3.14 -7.57
N SER A 84 -2.43 2.00 -7.05
CA SER A 84 -2.07 0.88 -7.90
C SER A 84 -3.31 0.60 -8.72
N ASP A 85 -3.24 0.93 -10.01
CA ASP A 85 -4.22 0.56 -11.03
C ASP A 85 -4.16 -0.95 -11.24
N TYR A 86 -4.37 -1.71 -10.16
CA TYR A 86 -5.10 -2.95 -10.28
C TYR A 86 -6.54 -2.50 -10.33
N PRO A 87 -7.19 -2.48 -11.53
CA PRO A 87 -8.59 -2.80 -11.54
C PRO A 87 -8.71 -4.04 -10.65
N GLN A 88 -9.40 -3.89 -9.53
CA GLN A 88 -9.96 -5.03 -8.84
C GLN A 88 -10.94 -5.59 -9.86
N HIS A 89 -10.39 -6.42 -10.75
CA HIS A 89 -11.15 -7.27 -11.62
C HIS A 89 -12.06 -8.00 -10.66
N ASP A 90 -13.32 -7.63 -10.73
CA ASP A 90 -14.47 -8.49 -10.52
C ASP A 90 -14.35 -9.70 -11.48
N ALA A 91 -13.25 -10.44 -11.36
CA ALA A 91 -13.07 -11.79 -11.82
C ALA A 91 -13.22 -12.65 -10.57
N THR A 92 -14.41 -12.59 -9.97
CA THR A 92 -15.03 -13.85 -9.59
C THR A 92 -15.25 -14.59 -10.91
N PRO A 93 -14.44 -15.61 -11.19
CA PRO A 93 -15.05 -16.92 -11.25
C PRO A 93 -14.14 -17.90 -10.52
N ASN A 94 -14.40 -18.05 -9.22
CA ASN A 94 -14.21 -19.35 -8.62
C ASN A 94 -15.49 -19.78 -7.90
N GLU A 95 -16.60 -19.74 -8.64
CA GLU A 95 -17.68 -20.69 -8.40
C GLU A 95 -17.23 -22.02 -8.98
N SER A 96 -16.80 -22.89 -8.07
CA SER A 96 -17.31 -24.26 -7.98
C SER A 96 -17.21 -25.10 -9.26
N LYS A 97 -16.04 -25.68 -9.50
CA LYS A 97 -15.99 -27.02 -10.12
C LYS A 97 -16.07 -28.08 -9.02
N ASP A 98 -17.24 -28.18 -8.41
CA ASP A 98 -17.69 -29.38 -7.73
C ASP A 98 -19.11 -29.66 -8.23
N SER A 99 -19.22 -30.53 -9.23
CA SER A 99 -20.45 -31.21 -9.66
C SER A 99 -20.08 -32.27 -10.71
N THR A 100 -19.62 -33.42 -10.19
CA THR A 100 -20.13 -34.75 -10.50
C THR A 100 -20.36 -35.13 -11.98
N MET A 101 -19.36 -35.76 -12.62
CA MET A 101 -19.59 -36.80 -13.64
C MET A 101 -18.40 -37.76 -13.68
N HIS A 102 -18.52 -38.95 -13.05
CA HIS A 102 -18.03 -40.26 -13.53
C HIS A 102 -18.04 -41.28 -12.38
N ASP A 103 -19.16 -41.99 -12.20
CA ASP A 103 -19.11 -43.38 -11.74
C ASP A 103 -19.47 -44.24 -12.96
N GLY A 104 -18.44 -44.42 -13.80
CA GLY A 104 -18.44 -45.49 -14.79
C GLY A 104 -18.24 -46.81 -14.06
N ASP A 105 -19.29 -47.62 -14.08
CA ASP A 105 -19.23 -49.06 -13.90
C ASP A 105 -18.16 -49.64 -14.85
N ALA A 106 -17.14 -50.31 -14.30
CA ALA A 106 -16.51 -51.53 -14.86
C ALA A 106 -15.11 -51.80 -14.25
N THR A 107 -15.10 -52.77 -13.33
CA THR A 107 -14.21 -53.96 -13.31
C THR A 107 -12.67 -53.80 -13.34
N ALA A 108 -12.09 -54.28 -12.23
CA ALA A 108 -11.08 -55.33 -12.14
C ALA A 108 -9.57 -55.00 -12.05
N SER A 109 -8.97 -55.64 -11.03
CA SER A 109 -7.61 -56.22 -10.97
C SER A 109 -6.54 -55.44 -10.19
N GLU A 110 -6.44 -55.76 -8.89
CA GLU A 110 -5.30 -56.33 -8.14
C GLU A 110 -3.83 -56.22 -8.64
N PRO A 111 -2.83 -56.39 -7.75
CA PRO A 111 -1.88 -55.34 -7.38
C PRO A 111 -0.42 -55.73 -7.67
N ALA A 112 0.54 -54.84 -7.38
CA ALA A 112 1.74 -55.16 -6.60
C ALA A 112 2.87 -54.12 -6.75
N ASN A 113 3.59 -53.99 -5.63
CA ASN A 113 5.04 -53.89 -5.53
C ASN A 113 5.67 -52.52 -5.17
N LYS A 114 5.74 -52.30 -3.86
CA LYS A 114 6.97 -52.24 -3.05
C LYS A 114 8.18 -51.47 -3.62
N LYS A 115 8.64 -50.56 -2.75
CA LYS A 115 10.03 -50.43 -2.27
C LYS A 115 10.86 -49.27 -2.84
N SER A 116 11.13 -48.31 -1.94
CA SER A 116 12.46 -47.70 -1.70
C SER A 116 13.04 -46.81 -2.81
N LYS A 117 14.00 -45.91 -2.58
CA LYS A 117 14.65 -45.29 -1.42
C LYS A 117 15.63 -44.29 -2.07
N SER A 118 15.66 -43.07 -1.54
CA SER A 118 16.82 -42.16 -1.43
C SER A 118 17.61 -41.69 -2.66
N GLN A 119 17.98 -40.40 -2.56
CA GLN A 119 19.32 -39.85 -2.86
C GLN A 119 19.67 -39.72 -4.35
N ASP A 120 20.46 -38.77 -4.84
CA ASP A 120 21.31 -37.70 -4.33
C ASP A 120 21.77 -36.94 -5.62
N THR A 121 22.56 -35.87 -5.46
CA THR A 121 23.21 -35.00 -6.45
C THR A 121 22.44 -33.76 -6.89
#